data_AF-A0A849D914-F1
#
_entry.id   AF-A0A849D914-F1
#
_cell.length_a   1.000
_cell.length_b   1.000
_cell.length_c   1.000
_cell.angle_alpha   90.00
_cell.angle_beta   90.00
_cell.angle_gamma   90.00
#
_symmetry.space_group_name_H-M   'P 1'
#
loop_
_entity.id
_entity.type
_entity.pdbx_description
1 polymer ?
#
loop_
_entity_poly.entity_id
_entity_poly.type
_entity_poly.pdbx_seq_one_letter_code
_entity_poly.pdbx_strand_id
1 'polypeptide(L)'
;MNPTYLLLIILGLILLAGIRVIYEYKRALKFRFGKYVKTLNPGFRWIIPIVETIQVVDIRVITINIVSQEVMTEDNVPCSIDGVVFFKIYDPEKAVLEVEEFSFAITQLSQAALRDVCGKVELDTILSNREEMGKNIKAIVEVETHEWGIEIMDVKIKDIQLPENMRRMMANQAEAERSRRARIILAEAEEQAANKLLEAGLQIDKSPSAIKLRLYQTLSNIAAEKNSTILFPFPEEVLPRKKRKSE
;
A
#
# COMPACT_ATOMS: atom_id res chain seq x y z
N MET A 1 -0.32 70.81 6.67
CA MET A 1 -1.25 69.66 6.55
C MET A 1 -2.02 69.59 7.85
N ASN A 2 -3.33 69.88 7.86
CA ASN A 2 -4.07 70.01 9.13
C ASN A 2 -4.00 68.68 9.91
N PRO A 3 -3.76 68.70 11.22
CA PRO A 3 -3.62 67.50 12.05
C PRO A 3 -4.86 66.59 11.96
N THR A 4 -6.03 67.16 11.65
CA THR A 4 -7.28 66.43 11.42
C THR A 4 -7.25 65.54 10.18
N TYR A 5 -6.63 65.99 9.07
CA TYR A 5 -6.48 65.16 7.87
C TYR A 5 -5.50 64.01 8.09
N LEU A 6 -4.42 64.26 8.85
CA LEU A 6 -3.46 63.21 9.20
C LEU A 6 -4.13 62.10 10.02
N LEU A 7 -4.98 62.48 10.99
CA LEU A 7 -5.70 61.54 11.85
C LEU A 7 -6.75 60.72 11.08
N LEU A 8 -7.45 61.35 10.13
CA LEU A 8 -8.38 60.65 9.22
C LEU A 8 -7.66 59.65 8.30
N ILE A 9 -6.49 60.00 7.77
CA ILE A 9 -5.68 59.10 6.93
C ILE A 9 -5.20 57.90 7.74
N ILE A 10 -4.72 58.12 8.96
CA ILE A 10 -4.29 57.05 9.87
C ILE A 10 -5.46 56.14 10.23
N LEU A 11 -6.63 56.69 10.54
CA LEU A 11 -7.83 55.92 10.85
C LEU A 11 -8.29 55.08 9.65
N GLY A 12 -8.26 55.65 8.44
CA GLY A 12 -8.56 54.93 7.21
C GLY A 12 -7.60 53.77 6.93
N LEU A 13 -6.30 53.98 7.15
CA LEU A 13 -5.28 52.93 7.01
C LEU A 13 -5.47 51.80 8.01
N ILE A 14 -5.83 52.11 9.26
CA ILE A 14 -6.14 51.11 10.30
C ILE A 14 -7.37 50.29 9.92
N LEU A 15 -8.43 50.92 9.41
CA LEU A 15 -9.63 50.20 8.98
C LEU A 15 -9.33 49.25 7.80
N LEU A 16 -8.54 49.70 6.83
CA LEU A 16 -8.10 48.89 5.68
C LEU A 16 -7.19 47.73 6.11
N ALA A 17 -6.30 47.94 7.08
CA ALA A 17 -5.40 46.91 7.60
C ALA A 17 -6.13 45.75 8.29
N GLY A 18 -7.38 45.98 8.72
CA GLY A 18 -8.25 44.98 9.34
C GLY A 18 -8.89 43.99 8.37
N ILE A 19 -8.79 44.22 7.06
CA ILE A 19 -9.42 43.37 6.05
C ILE A 19 -8.65 42.06 5.89
N ARG A 20 -9.31 40.93 6.10
CA ARG A 20 -8.76 39.58 5.89
C ARG A 20 -9.71 38.73 5.05
N VAL A 21 -9.14 37.95 4.14
CA VAL A 21 -9.86 36.98 3.32
C VAL A 21 -9.45 35.59 3.78
N ILE A 22 -10.42 34.78 4.17
CA ILE A 22 -10.22 33.39 4.57
C ILE A 22 -10.74 32.49 3.45
N TYR A 23 -9.87 31.62 2.92
CA TYR A 23 -10.24 30.65 1.90
C TYR A 23 -11.15 29.54 2.47
N GLU A 24 -11.94 28.89 1.62
CA GLU A 24 -12.90 27.86 2.02
C GLU A 24 -12.28 26.66 2.75
N TYR A 25 -11.06 26.29 2.35
CA TYR A 25 -10.27 25.21 2.94
C TYR A 25 -9.54 25.62 4.23
N LYS A 26 -9.75 26.85 4.72
CA LYS A 26 -9.16 27.34 5.96
C LYS A 26 -10.25 27.70 6.97
N ARG A 27 -9.91 27.59 8.25
CA ARG A 27 -10.68 28.12 9.38
C ARG A 27 -9.77 29.02 10.18
N ALA A 28 -10.32 30.09 10.73
CA ALA A 28 -9.50 31.10 11.39
C ALA A 28 -10.03 31.37 12.79
N LEU A 29 -9.23 31.09 13.81
CA LEU A 29 -9.59 31.37 15.19
C LEU A 29 -9.28 32.83 15.49
N LYS A 30 -10.28 33.54 16.00
CA LYS A 30 -10.15 34.93 16.38
C LYS A 30 -9.86 35.04 17.87
N PHE A 31 -8.74 35.66 18.20
CA PHE A 31 -8.35 35.99 19.55
C PHE A 31 -8.46 37.50 19.76
N ARG A 32 -8.86 37.91 20.95
CA ARG A 32 -8.89 39.31 21.39
C ARG A 32 -8.14 39.42 22.69
N PHE A 33 -7.05 40.18 22.71
CA PHE A 33 -6.14 40.27 23.86
C PHE A 33 -5.75 38.89 24.43
N GLY A 34 -5.53 37.90 23.55
CA GLY A 34 -5.18 36.53 23.92
C GLY A 34 -6.36 35.62 24.30
N LYS A 35 -7.59 36.14 24.48
CA LYS A 35 -8.77 35.31 24.76
C LYS A 35 -9.42 34.85 23.44
N TYR A 36 -9.76 33.56 23.35
CA TYR A 36 -10.57 33.05 22.25
C TYR A 36 -11.96 33.69 22.25
N VAL A 37 -12.39 34.15 21.07
CA VAL A 37 -13.71 34.80 20.89
C VAL A 37 -14.62 33.95 20.03
N LYS A 38 -14.15 33.55 18.84
CA LYS A 38 -14.92 32.75 17.89
C LYS A 38 -14.06 32.20 16.77
N THR A 39 -14.52 31.11 16.18
CA THR A 39 -14.02 30.61 14.90
C THR A 39 -14.70 31.35 13.74
N LEU A 40 -13.90 31.85 12.81
CA LEU A 40 -14.33 32.55 11.61
C LEU A 40 -14.48 31.58 10.44
N ASN A 41 -15.69 31.53 9.90
CA ASN A 41 -15.98 30.83 8.65
C ASN A 41 -15.37 31.56 7.44
N PRO A 42 -15.15 30.85 6.32
CA PRO A 42 -14.60 31.40 5.08
C PRO A 42 -15.30 32.65 4.57
N GLY A 43 -14.57 33.41 3.75
CA GLY A 43 -15.03 34.63 3.11
C GLY A 43 -14.39 35.89 3.67
N PHE A 44 -15.02 37.02 3.37
CA PHE A 44 -14.57 38.34 3.80
C PHE A 44 -14.83 38.52 5.30
N ARG A 45 -13.76 38.80 6.05
CA ARG A 45 -13.83 39.08 7.49
C ARG A 45 -13.02 40.31 7.82
N TRP A 46 -13.60 41.13 8.68
CA TRP A 46 -12.92 42.29 9.22
C TRP A 46 -12.51 42.03 10.68
N ILE A 47 -11.26 42.32 10.99
CA ILE A 47 -10.70 42.29 12.34
C ILE A 47 -10.18 43.66 12.73
N ILE A 48 -10.20 43.95 14.01
CA ILE A 48 -9.63 45.16 14.57
C ILE A 48 -8.11 44.91 14.68
N PRO A 49 -7.28 45.52 13.82
CA PRO A 49 -5.83 45.35 13.93
C PRO A 49 -5.36 45.87 15.28
N ILE A 50 -4.25 45.34 15.80
CA ILE A 50 -3.66 45.61 17.14
C ILE A 50 -4.36 44.87 18.28
N VAL A 51 -5.68 44.85 18.33
CA VAL A 51 -6.44 44.22 19.43
C VAL A 51 -6.75 42.75 19.17
N GLU A 52 -6.98 42.41 17.90
CA GLU A 52 -7.42 41.09 17.49
C GLU A 52 -6.35 40.40 16.64
N THR A 53 -6.05 39.15 16.99
CA THR A 53 -5.16 38.27 16.23
C THR A 53 -5.95 37.10 15.66
N ILE A 54 -5.47 36.55 14.54
CA ILE A 54 -6.08 35.40 13.89
C ILE A 54 -5.03 34.31 13.75
N GLN A 55 -5.38 33.08 14.13
CA GLN A 55 -4.63 31.88 13.78
C GLN A 55 -5.41 31.09 12.75
N VAL A 56 -4.76 30.74 11.64
CA VAL A 56 -5.42 30.08 10.50
C VAL A 56 -4.98 28.63 10.45
N VAL A 57 -5.96 27.73 10.32
CA VAL A 57 -5.79 26.28 10.30
C VAL A 57 -6.38 25.75 8.99
N ASP A 58 -5.68 24.80 8.36
CA ASP A 58 -6.17 24.11 7.17
C ASP A 58 -7.06 22.92 7.60
N ILE A 59 -8.24 22.81 7.00
CA ILE A 59 -9.20 21.71 7.30
C ILE A 59 -9.11 20.56 6.30
N ARG A 60 -8.21 20.64 5.31
CA ARG A 60 -7.98 19.55 4.36
C ARG A 60 -7.27 18.39 5.04
N VAL A 61 -7.21 17.26 4.34
CA VAL A 61 -6.38 16.14 4.75
C VAL A 61 -4.91 16.59 4.68
N ILE A 62 -4.26 16.53 5.83
CA ILE A 62 -2.83 16.79 6.01
C ILE A 62 -2.15 15.43 6.16
N THR A 63 -0.94 15.34 5.61
CA THR A 63 -0.13 14.14 5.65
C THR A 63 1.14 14.44 6.42
N ILE A 64 1.44 13.63 7.44
CA ILE A 64 2.69 13.71 8.20
C ILE A 64 3.41 12.38 8.17
N ASN A 65 4.72 12.44 7.95
CA ASN A 65 5.58 11.26 7.98
C ASN A 65 5.98 10.95 9.43
N ILE A 66 5.84 9.69 9.81
CA ILE A 66 6.37 9.13 11.04
C ILE A 66 7.86 8.88 10.82
N VAL A 67 8.71 9.42 11.69
CA VAL A 67 10.15 9.19 11.64
C VAL A 67 10.44 7.70 11.89
N SER A 68 11.37 7.13 11.12
CA SER A 68 11.80 5.73 11.26
C SER A 68 12.20 5.40 12.70
N GLN A 69 11.70 4.28 13.20
CA GLN A 69 11.98 3.76 14.55
C GLN A 69 12.56 2.36 14.48
N GLU A 70 13.60 2.10 15.27
CA GLU A 70 14.10 0.73 15.48
C GLU A 70 13.22 0.02 16.51
N VAL A 71 12.71 -1.16 16.12
CA VAL A 71 11.80 -1.99 16.91
C VAL A 71 12.23 -3.45 16.80
N MET A 72 12.09 -4.18 17.90
CA MET A 72 12.18 -5.64 17.91
C MET A 72 10.77 -6.21 17.82
N THR A 73 10.52 -7.06 16.84
CA THR A 73 9.25 -7.78 16.67
C THR A 73 9.12 -8.90 17.71
N GLU A 74 7.94 -9.54 17.78
CA GLU A 74 7.67 -10.65 18.71
C GLU A 74 8.64 -11.84 18.52
N ASP A 75 9.07 -12.08 17.28
CA ASP A 75 10.05 -13.10 16.89
C ASP A 75 11.52 -12.66 17.08
N ASN A 76 11.75 -11.59 17.85
CA ASN A 76 13.07 -11.01 18.14
C ASN A 76 13.86 -10.57 16.89
N VAL A 77 13.17 -10.12 15.84
CA VAL A 77 13.82 -9.62 14.65
C VAL A 77 13.97 -8.10 14.73
N PRO A 78 15.20 -7.56 14.71
CA PRO A 78 15.41 -6.12 14.61
C PRO A 78 14.95 -5.61 13.25
N CYS A 79 14.11 -4.58 13.24
CA CYS A 79 13.72 -3.87 12.03
C CYS A 79 13.55 -2.37 12.31
N SER A 80 13.74 -1.55 11.27
CA SER A 80 13.41 -0.13 11.30
C SER A 80 12.16 0.10 10.48
N ILE A 81 11.14 0.70 11.09
CA ILE A 81 9.82 0.87 10.45
C ILE A 81 9.49 2.36 10.39
N ASP A 82 9.04 2.82 9.24
CA ASP A 82 8.48 4.15 9.05
C ASP A 82 7.04 4.09 8.50
N GLY A 83 6.37 5.24 8.53
CA GLY A 83 4.96 5.30 8.17
C GLY A 83 4.49 6.70 7.90
N VAL A 84 3.22 6.81 7.54
CA VAL A 84 2.56 8.06 7.17
C VAL A 84 1.17 8.10 7.77
N VAL A 85 0.83 9.21 8.39
CA VAL A 85 -0.49 9.47 8.98
C VAL A 85 -1.21 10.49 8.12
N PHE A 86 -2.45 10.16 7.76
CA PHE A 86 -3.39 11.06 7.10
C PHE A 86 -4.43 11.48 8.11
N PHE A 87 -4.56 12.77 8.37
CA PHE A 87 -5.56 13.29 9.29
C PHE A 87 -6.17 14.59 8.76
N LYS A 88 -7.33 14.95 9.27
CA LYS A 88 -7.96 16.25 9.00
C LYS A 88 -8.43 16.86 10.31
N ILE A 89 -8.47 18.18 10.36
CA ILE A 89 -8.92 18.90 11.54
C ILE A 89 -10.43 19.10 11.43
N TYR A 90 -11.20 18.45 12.30
CA TYR A 90 -12.65 18.57 12.34
C TYR A 90 -13.08 19.76 13.19
N ASP A 91 -12.46 19.93 14.37
CA ASP A 91 -12.71 21.04 15.28
C ASP A 91 -11.44 21.91 15.43
N PRO A 92 -11.35 23.05 14.72
CA PRO A 92 -10.18 23.91 14.75
C PRO A 92 -10.01 24.63 16.10
N GLU A 93 -11.08 24.78 16.89
CA GLU A 93 -11.02 25.39 18.23
C GLU A 93 -10.17 24.51 19.15
N LYS A 94 -10.55 23.24 19.27
CA LYS A 94 -9.82 22.26 20.09
C LYS A 94 -8.39 22.05 19.61
N ALA A 95 -8.20 21.94 18.29
CA ALA A 95 -6.88 21.67 17.73
C ALA A 95 -5.83 22.75 18.02
N VAL A 96 -6.26 23.98 18.32
CA VAL A 96 -5.36 25.11 18.65
C VAL A 96 -5.30 25.40 20.14
N LEU A 97 -6.40 25.17 20.87
CA LEU A 97 -6.47 25.49 22.31
C LEU A 97 -5.97 24.36 23.20
N GLU A 98 -6.19 23.11 22.81
CA GLU A 98 -5.87 21.94 23.63
C GLU A 98 -4.44 21.42 23.39
N VAL A 99 -3.84 21.72 22.23
CA VAL A 99 -2.50 21.24 21.86
C VAL A 99 -1.67 22.37 21.25
N GLU A 100 -0.45 22.56 21.76
CA GLU A 100 0.48 23.58 21.25
C GLU A 100 0.86 23.32 19.79
N GLU A 101 1.40 22.12 19.50
CA GLU A 101 1.75 21.70 18.15
C GLU A 101 1.17 20.31 17.86
N PHE A 102 -0.05 20.28 17.34
CA PHE A 102 -0.76 19.03 17.02
C PHE A 102 0.03 18.15 16.05
N SER A 103 0.75 18.73 15.08
CA SER A 103 1.59 17.99 14.13
C SER A 103 2.67 17.16 14.84
N PHE A 104 3.33 17.77 15.83
CA PHE A 104 4.36 17.10 16.61
C PHE A 104 3.74 16.05 17.54
N ALA A 105 2.66 16.40 18.26
CA ALA A 105 1.97 15.48 19.16
C ALA A 105 1.47 14.21 18.45
N ILE A 106 0.82 14.36 17.29
CA ILE A 106 0.37 13.23 16.46
C ILE A 106 1.54 12.39 16.00
N THR A 107 2.66 13.01 15.61
CA THR A 107 3.86 12.27 15.17
C THR A 107 4.40 11.40 16.30
N GLN A 108 4.51 11.95 17.51
CA GLN A 108 5.02 11.22 18.67
C GLN A 108 4.07 10.11 19.12
N LEU A 109 2.77 10.38 19.16
CA LEU A 109 1.77 9.37 19.48
C LEU A 109 1.78 8.23 18.45
N SER A 110 1.88 8.57 17.17
CA SER A 110 1.94 7.58 16.09
C SER A 110 3.22 6.76 16.14
N GLN A 111 4.36 7.34 16.51
CA GLN A 111 5.60 6.59 16.76
C GLN A 111 5.45 5.61 17.92
N ALA A 112 4.83 6.05 19.02
CA ALA A 112 4.60 5.19 20.18
C ALA A 112 3.65 4.03 19.84
N ALA A 113 2.55 4.31 19.16
CA ALA A 113 1.59 3.31 18.71
C ALA A 113 2.20 2.32 17.70
N LEU A 114 3.01 2.81 16.75
CA LEU A 114 3.72 1.98 15.79
C LEU A 114 4.70 1.04 16.50
N ARG A 115 5.48 1.55 17.46
CA ARG A 115 6.41 0.72 18.26
C ARG A 115 5.66 -0.35 19.07
N ASP A 116 4.55 0.00 19.70
CA ASP A 116 3.78 -0.93 20.52
C ASP A 116 3.12 -2.04 19.69
N VAL A 117 2.49 -1.69 18.56
CA VAL A 117 1.84 -2.68 17.68
C VAL A 117 2.88 -3.57 17.01
N CYS A 118 3.96 -3.01 16.45
CA CYS A 118 4.99 -3.81 15.79
C CYS A 118 5.80 -4.68 16.76
N GLY A 119 5.89 -4.32 18.04
CA GLY A 119 6.55 -5.16 19.05
C GLY A 119 5.74 -6.38 19.50
N LYS A 120 4.42 -6.39 19.25
CA LYS A 120 3.48 -7.46 19.66
C LYS A 120 3.14 -8.43 18.52
N VAL A 121 3.80 -8.30 17.39
CA VAL A 121 3.47 -9.04 16.16
C VAL A 121 4.75 -9.54 15.51
N GLU A 122 4.69 -10.73 14.92
CA GLU A 122 5.79 -11.31 14.13
C GLU A 122 6.08 -10.52 12.84
N LEU A 123 7.35 -10.51 12.41
CA LEU A 123 7.76 -9.80 11.20
C LEU A 123 6.96 -10.18 9.95
N ASP A 124 6.68 -11.47 9.74
CA ASP A 124 5.96 -11.94 8.56
C ASP A 124 4.53 -11.38 8.49
N THR A 125 3.88 -11.26 9.65
CA THR A 125 2.54 -10.66 9.75
C THR A 125 2.59 -9.16 9.43
N ILE A 126 3.63 -8.44 9.88
CA ILE A 126 3.82 -7.03 9.52
C ILE A 126 4.06 -6.88 8.01
N LEU A 127 4.80 -7.80 7.38
CA LEU A 127 5.07 -7.78 5.94
C LEU A 127 3.83 -8.13 5.09
N SER A 128 3.04 -9.12 5.53
CA SER A 128 1.89 -9.66 4.80
C SER A 128 0.61 -8.86 5.03
N ASN A 129 0.34 -8.42 6.26
CA ASN A 129 -0.92 -7.79 6.68
C ASN A 129 -0.76 -6.30 7.03
N ARG A 130 -0.03 -5.55 6.19
CA ARG A 130 0.25 -4.11 6.42
C ARG A 130 -1.02 -3.26 6.63
N GLU A 131 -2.10 -3.58 5.93
CA GLU A 131 -3.37 -2.83 6.04
C GLU A 131 -4.05 -3.03 7.40
N GLU A 132 -3.98 -4.24 7.95
CA GLU A 132 -4.53 -4.56 9.27
C GLU A 132 -3.72 -3.87 10.37
N MET A 133 -2.38 -3.88 10.25
CA MET A 133 -1.50 -3.15 11.17
C MET A 133 -1.80 -1.65 11.16
N GLY A 134 -2.02 -1.07 9.98
CA GLY A 134 -2.42 0.34 9.82
C GLY A 134 -3.74 0.65 10.55
N LYS A 135 -4.74 -0.22 10.44
CA LYS A 135 -6.02 -0.07 11.16
C LYS A 135 -5.87 -0.15 12.67
N ASN A 136 -5.03 -1.05 13.18
CA ASN A 136 -4.76 -1.17 14.61
C ASN A 136 -4.04 0.06 15.15
N ILE A 137 -3.02 0.56 14.45
CA ILE A 137 -2.31 1.79 14.83
C ILE A 137 -3.27 2.99 14.79
N LYS A 138 -4.09 3.09 13.73
CA LYS A 138 -5.12 4.13 13.63
C LYS A 138 -6.04 4.13 14.85
N ALA A 139 -6.57 2.98 15.26
CA ALA A 139 -7.48 2.89 16.39
C ALA A 139 -6.87 3.40 17.69
N ILE A 140 -5.58 3.14 17.93
CA ILE A 140 -4.87 3.62 19.12
C ILE A 140 -4.69 5.15 19.06
N VAL A 141 -4.24 5.68 17.92
CA VAL A 141 -3.99 7.13 17.74
C VAL A 141 -5.30 7.93 17.74
N GLU A 142 -6.39 7.38 17.21
CA GLU A 142 -7.68 8.04 17.10
C GLU A 142 -8.33 8.33 18.47
N VAL A 143 -8.12 7.47 19.47
CA VAL A 143 -8.66 7.66 20.82
C VAL A 143 -8.17 8.96 21.46
N GLU A 144 -6.87 9.24 21.39
CA GLU A 144 -6.30 10.45 21.99
C GLU A 144 -6.52 11.69 21.11
N THR A 145 -6.38 11.55 19.79
CA THR A 145 -6.51 12.68 18.85
C THR A 145 -7.94 13.22 18.73
N HIS A 146 -8.95 12.42 19.08
CA HIS A 146 -10.34 12.85 19.13
C HIS A 146 -10.56 13.95 20.19
N GLU A 147 -9.85 13.93 21.31
CA GLU A 147 -9.92 14.99 22.33
C GLU A 147 -9.43 16.34 21.77
N TRP A 148 -8.47 16.29 20.84
CA TRP A 148 -7.89 17.47 20.18
C TRP A 148 -8.71 17.96 18.99
N GLY A 149 -9.83 17.33 18.66
CA GLY A 149 -10.66 17.73 17.51
C GLY A 149 -10.08 17.31 16.16
N ILE A 150 -9.23 16.29 16.15
CA ILE A 150 -8.53 15.80 14.96
C ILE A 150 -9.04 14.40 14.62
N GLU A 151 -9.37 14.19 13.36
CA GLU A 151 -9.86 12.90 12.85
C GLU A 151 -8.75 12.23 12.03
N ILE A 152 -8.33 11.04 12.45
CA ILE A 152 -7.37 10.23 11.70
C ILE A 152 -8.09 9.51 10.56
N MET A 153 -7.74 9.86 9.32
CA MET A 153 -8.30 9.22 8.14
C MET A 153 -7.71 7.83 7.96
N ASP A 154 -6.38 7.73 7.95
CA ASP A 154 -5.66 6.50 7.66
C ASP A 154 -4.22 6.54 8.21
N VAL A 155 -3.66 5.38 8.54
CA VAL A 155 -2.26 5.21 8.92
C VAL A 155 -1.66 4.12 8.06
N LYS A 156 -0.60 4.45 7.33
CA LYS A 156 0.07 3.51 6.42
C LYS A 156 1.50 3.27 6.84
N ILE A 157 1.89 2.00 6.91
CA ILE A 157 3.29 1.59 7.01
C ILE A 157 3.90 1.80 5.62
N LYS A 158 5.02 2.53 5.56
CA LYS A 158 5.67 2.88 4.30
C LYS A 158 6.75 1.85 3.99
N ASP A 159 7.85 1.86 4.74
CA ASP A 159 9.00 0.98 4.55
C ASP A 159 9.37 0.24 5.84
N ILE A 160 9.84 -1.00 5.68
CA ILE A 160 10.36 -1.85 6.75
C ILE A 160 11.79 -2.25 6.33
N GLN A 161 12.77 -1.73 7.04
CA GLN A 161 14.18 -1.97 6.79
C GLN A 161 14.69 -3.04 7.76
N LEU A 162 15.29 -4.08 7.19
CA LEU A 162 15.90 -5.18 7.93
C LEU A 162 17.42 -5.07 7.84
N PRO A 163 18.17 -5.48 8.87
CA PRO A 163 19.61 -5.62 8.78
C PRO A 163 20.01 -6.45 7.57
N GLU A 164 21.12 -6.08 6.93
CA GLU A 164 21.53 -6.68 5.66
C GLU A 164 21.69 -8.21 5.74
N ASN A 165 22.23 -8.72 6.85
CA ASN A 165 22.40 -10.15 7.06
C ASN A 165 21.05 -10.89 7.09
N MET A 166 20.06 -10.38 7.83
CA MET A 166 18.72 -11.00 7.90
C MET A 166 18.00 -10.95 6.55
N ARG A 167 18.04 -9.80 5.87
CA ARG A 167 17.43 -9.66 4.54
C ARG A 167 18.00 -10.67 3.53
N ARG A 168 19.32 -10.91 3.54
CA ARG A 168 19.95 -11.93 2.68
C ARG A 168 19.51 -13.34 3.06
N MET A 169 19.45 -13.68 4.35
CA MET A 169 19.01 -15.00 4.80
C MET A 169 17.55 -15.27 4.45
N MET A 170 16.66 -14.31 4.67
CA MET A 170 15.25 -14.41 4.29
C MET A 170 15.07 -14.52 2.77
N ALA A 171 15.86 -13.78 1.98
CA ALA A 171 15.83 -13.90 0.52
C ALA A 171 16.23 -15.31 0.06
N ASN A 172 17.30 -15.88 0.62
CA ASN A 172 17.74 -17.24 0.31
C ASN A 172 16.69 -18.29 0.72
N GLN A 173 16.09 -18.14 1.90
CA GLN A 173 15.02 -19.02 2.37
C GLN A 173 13.78 -18.95 1.47
N ALA A 174 13.36 -17.73 1.10
CA ALA A 174 12.22 -17.51 0.21
C ALA A 174 12.47 -18.08 -1.19
N GLU A 175 13.69 -17.96 -1.71
CA GLU A 175 14.08 -18.56 -3.00
C GLU A 175 14.07 -20.09 -2.94
N ALA A 176 14.61 -20.68 -1.87
CA ALA A 176 14.59 -22.12 -1.67
C ALA A 176 13.15 -22.66 -1.58
N GLU A 177 12.28 -21.99 -0.81
CA GLU A 177 10.87 -22.37 -0.67
C GLU A 177 10.10 -22.18 -1.99
N ARG A 178 10.35 -21.09 -2.73
CA ARG A 178 9.78 -20.90 -4.07
C ARG A 178 10.24 -21.98 -5.04
N SER A 179 11.52 -22.34 -5.04
CA SER A 179 12.08 -23.42 -5.87
C SER A 179 11.46 -24.77 -5.53
N ARG A 180 11.26 -25.05 -4.23
CA ARG A 180 10.58 -26.26 -3.77
C ARG A 180 9.14 -26.30 -4.25
N ARG A 181 8.38 -25.23 -4.04
CA ARG A 181 6.97 -25.13 -4.48
C ARG A 181 6.85 -25.26 -5.99
N ALA A 182 7.72 -24.60 -6.76
CA ALA A 182 7.73 -24.72 -8.22
C ALA A 182 7.98 -26.17 -8.68
N ARG A 183 8.89 -26.90 -8.04
CA ARG A 183 9.13 -28.33 -8.34
C ARG A 183 7.94 -29.22 -8.04
N ILE A 184 7.23 -28.98 -6.92
CA ILE A 184 6.02 -29.74 -6.58
C ILE A 184 4.92 -29.47 -7.62
N ILE A 185 4.67 -28.20 -7.95
CA ILE A 185 3.68 -27.82 -8.97
C ILE A 185 4.01 -28.43 -10.33
N LEU A 186 5.29 -28.46 -10.71
CA LEU A 186 5.73 -29.07 -11.97
C LEU A 186 5.52 -30.59 -11.97
N ALA A 187 5.87 -31.28 -10.88
CA ALA A 187 5.64 -32.72 -10.76
C ALA A 187 4.14 -33.08 -10.81
N GLU A 188 3.30 -32.31 -10.12
CA GLU A 188 1.84 -32.45 -10.17
C GLU A 188 1.29 -32.20 -11.58
N ALA A 189 1.81 -31.17 -12.27
CA ALA A 189 1.44 -30.87 -13.65
C ALA A 189 1.86 -31.99 -14.62
N GLU A 190 3.05 -32.56 -14.46
CA GLU A 190 3.54 -33.69 -15.25
C GLU A 190 2.69 -34.95 -15.02
N GLU A 191 2.32 -35.24 -13.77
CA GLU A 191 1.43 -36.36 -13.42
C GLU A 191 0.05 -36.17 -14.08
N GLN A 192 -0.55 -35.00 -13.95
CA GLN A 192 -1.84 -34.68 -14.57
C GLN A 192 -1.78 -34.79 -16.10
N ALA A 193 -0.71 -34.29 -16.72
CA ALA A 193 -0.50 -34.39 -18.16
C ALA A 193 -0.34 -35.84 -18.61
N ALA A 194 0.47 -36.63 -17.91
CA ALA A 194 0.67 -38.06 -18.22
C ALA A 194 -0.63 -38.85 -18.11
N ASN A 195 -1.42 -38.62 -17.06
CA ASN A 195 -2.74 -39.25 -16.89
C ASN A 195 -3.70 -38.90 -18.03
N LYS A 196 -3.76 -37.63 -18.45
CA LYS A 196 -4.61 -37.20 -19.57
C LYS A 196 -4.16 -37.77 -20.91
N LEU A 197 -2.85 -37.86 -21.14
CA LEU A 197 -2.29 -38.50 -22.33
C LEU A 197 -2.60 -39.99 -22.38
N LEU A 198 -2.51 -40.69 -21.23
CA LEU A 198 -2.87 -42.10 -21.12
C LEU A 198 -4.37 -42.33 -21.40
N GLU A 199 -5.25 -41.52 -20.81
CA GLU A 199 -6.70 -41.56 -21.09
C GLU A 199 -6.98 -41.38 -22.59
N ALA A 200 -6.35 -40.38 -23.23
CA ALA A 200 -6.48 -40.14 -24.66
C ALA A 200 -5.93 -41.30 -25.51
N GLY A 201 -4.81 -41.90 -25.11
CA GLY A 201 -4.23 -43.08 -25.76
C GLY A 201 -5.16 -44.28 -25.71
N LEU A 202 -5.67 -44.62 -24.53
CA LEU A 202 -6.65 -45.70 -24.34
C LEU A 202 -7.94 -45.47 -25.16
N GLN A 203 -8.37 -44.22 -25.32
CA GLN A 203 -9.54 -43.90 -26.14
C GLN A 203 -9.27 -44.08 -27.64
N ILE A 204 -8.06 -43.76 -28.09
CA ILE A 204 -7.64 -43.95 -29.48
C ILE A 204 -7.48 -45.43 -29.82
N ASP A 205 -6.96 -46.24 -28.91
CA ASP A 205 -6.78 -47.69 -29.09
C ASP A 205 -8.12 -48.43 -29.30
N LYS A 206 -9.25 -47.86 -28.85
CA LYS A 206 -10.59 -48.42 -29.10
C LYS A 206 -10.93 -48.53 -30.60
N SER A 207 -10.28 -47.75 -31.47
CA SER A 207 -10.52 -47.79 -32.92
C SER A 207 -9.22 -47.67 -33.72
N PRO A 208 -8.84 -48.68 -34.52
CA PRO A 208 -7.65 -48.62 -35.38
C PRO A 208 -7.64 -47.44 -36.37
N SER A 209 -8.80 -46.90 -36.70
CA SER A 209 -8.94 -45.72 -37.57
C SER A 209 -8.51 -44.41 -36.89
N ALA A 210 -8.62 -44.32 -35.55
CA ALA A 210 -8.27 -43.11 -34.81
C ALA A 210 -6.76 -42.83 -34.82
N ILE A 211 -5.92 -43.87 -34.69
CA ILE A 211 -4.46 -43.76 -34.81
C ILE A 211 -4.07 -43.24 -36.20
N LYS A 212 -4.70 -43.76 -37.26
CA LYS A 212 -4.44 -43.32 -38.64
C LYS A 212 -4.82 -41.85 -38.87
N LEU A 213 -5.96 -41.41 -38.34
CA LEU A 213 -6.36 -40.00 -38.40
C LEU A 213 -5.37 -39.09 -37.67
N ARG A 214 -4.91 -39.50 -36.48
CA ARG A 214 -3.87 -38.75 -35.75
C ARG A 214 -2.58 -38.68 -36.55
N LEU A 215 -2.14 -39.78 -37.16
CA LEU A 215 -0.95 -39.80 -38.04
C LEU A 215 -1.10 -38.80 -39.20
N TYR A 216 -2.24 -38.77 -39.89
CA TYR A 216 -2.48 -37.81 -40.96
C TYR A 216 -2.51 -36.35 -40.48
N GLN A 217 -3.07 -36.08 -39.30
CA GLN A 217 -3.03 -34.74 -38.70
C GLN A 217 -1.59 -34.31 -38.37
N THR A 218 -0.78 -35.21 -37.77
CA THR A 218 0.63 -34.93 -37.50
C THR A 218 1.40 -34.63 -38.78
N LEU A 219 1.16 -35.39 -39.85
CA LEU A 219 1.76 -35.14 -41.16
C LEU A 219 1.35 -33.78 -41.73
N SER A 220 0.07 -33.40 -41.59
CA SER A 220 -0.41 -32.08 -42.03
C SER A 220 0.25 -30.93 -41.26
N ASN A 221 0.48 -31.10 -39.96
CA ASN A 221 1.15 -30.10 -39.13
C ASN A 221 2.63 -29.96 -39.50
N ILE A 222 3.34 -31.07 -39.70
CA ILE A 222 4.75 -31.07 -40.15
C ILE A 222 4.88 -30.44 -41.54
N ALA A 223 3.94 -30.74 -42.45
CA ALA A 223 3.92 -30.14 -43.79
C ALA A 223 3.66 -28.62 -43.76
N ALA A 224 2.92 -28.13 -42.76
CA ALA A 224 2.67 -26.69 -42.58
C ALA A 224 3.92 -25.92 -42.10
N GLU A 225 4.84 -26.54 -41.37
CA GLU A 225 6.09 -25.92 -40.89
C GLU A 225 7.18 -25.79 -41.98
N LYS A 226 6.88 -26.10 -43.26
CA LYS A 226 7.80 -25.97 -44.42
C LYS A 226 9.10 -26.78 -44.33
N ASN A 227 9.13 -27.91 -43.62
CA ASN A 227 10.25 -28.85 -43.68
C ASN A 227 10.15 -29.75 -44.94
N SER A 228 11.20 -29.76 -45.77
CA SER A 228 11.20 -30.40 -47.10
C SER A 228 11.56 -31.88 -47.11
N THR A 229 11.96 -32.46 -45.97
CA THR A 229 12.31 -33.89 -45.84
C THR A 229 11.59 -34.49 -44.63
N ILE A 230 10.62 -35.37 -44.90
CA ILE A 230 9.89 -36.11 -43.87
C ILE A 230 10.47 -37.52 -43.81
N LEU A 231 11.25 -37.83 -42.76
CA LEU A 231 11.75 -39.19 -42.52
C LEU A 231 10.63 -40.00 -41.86
N PHE A 232 10.20 -41.08 -42.53
CA PHE A 232 9.08 -41.91 -42.08
C PHE A 232 9.58 -43.16 -41.33
N PRO A 233 9.53 -43.22 -39.99
CA PRO A 233 9.76 -44.48 -39.27
C PRO A 233 8.50 -45.36 -39.43
N PHE A 234 8.59 -46.37 -40.28
CA PHE A 234 7.53 -47.38 -40.38
C PHE A 234 7.58 -48.29 -39.13
N PRO A 235 6.47 -48.50 -38.39
CA PRO A 235 6.45 -49.41 -37.26
C PRO A 235 6.74 -50.84 -37.71
N GLU A 236 7.68 -51.51 -37.04
CA GLU A 236 8.09 -52.89 -37.35
C GLU A 236 6.93 -53.90 -37.20
N GLU A 237 5.89 -53.54 -36.44
CA GLU A 237 4.69 -54.35 -36.20
C GLU A 237 3.85 -54.62 -37.45
N VAL A 238 3.96 -53.76 -38.48
CA VAL A 238 3.26 -53.94 -39.77
C VAL A 238 4.08 -54.81 -40.74
N LEU A 239 5.37 -55.05 -40.45
CA LEU A 239 6.18 -55.95 -41.26
C LEU A 239 5.77 -57.39 -40.97
N PRO A 240 5.37 -58.18 -41.99
CA PRO A 240 5.06 -59.58 -41.79
C PRO A 240 6.33 -60.30 -41.32
N ARG A 241 6.38 -60.68 -40.04
CA ARG A 241 7.46 -61.48 -39.47
C ARG A 241 7.42 -62.85 -40.14
N LYS A 242 8.21 -63.02 -41.20
CA LYS A 242 8.32 -64.27 -41.96
C LYS A 242 8.83 -65.34 -40.99
N LYS A 243 7.94 -66.22 -40.50
CA LYS A 243 8.34 -67.39 -39.71
C LYS A 243 9.33 -68.20 -40.54
N ARG A 244 10.60 -68.17 -40.14
CA ARG A 244 11.63 -69.05 -40.67
C ARG A 244 11.23 -70.46 -40.23
N LYS A 245 10.82 -71.31 -41.18
CA LYS A 245 10.65 -72.74 -40.92
C LYS A 245 12.00 -73.28 -40.46
N SER A 246 12.08 -73.75 -39.23
CA SER A 246 13.13 -74.65 -38.79
C SER A 246 12.95 -75.97 -39.54
N GLU A 247 14.07 -76.51 -40.02
CA GLU A 247 14.20 -77.86 -40.57
C GLU A 247 13.68 -78.93 -39.60
#